data_AF-A0A9W9Z8M9-F1
#
_entry.id   AF-A0A9W9Z8M9-F1
#
_cell.length_a   1.000
_cell.length_b   1.000
_cell.length_c   1.000
_cell.angle_alpha   90.00
_cell.angle_beta   90.00
_cell.angle_gamma   90.00
#
_symmetry.space_group_name_H-M   'P 1'
#
loop_
_entity.id
_entity.type
_entity.pdbx_description
1 polymer ?
#
loop_
_entity_poly.entity_id
_entity_poly.type
_entity_poly.pdbx_seq_one_letter_code
_entity_poly.pdbx_strand_id
1 'polypeptide(L)' 'MGAMMNLSEEFTVYTNQNLTLSCQPRDSPKKLVYWYKSPRNYKGREVHLYTGPNFTITKATMNDTAFYSCSGAEWGFWA' A
#
# COMPACT_ATOMS: atom_id res chain seq x y z
N MET A 1 -13.49 -10.42 -17.82
CA MET A 1 -12.10 -10.90 -17.69
C MET A 1 -11.25 -9.70 -17.25
N GLY A 2 -11.17 -9.44 -15.95
CA GLY A 2 -10.35 -8.34 -15.42
C GLY A 2 -8.89 -8.78 -15.39
N ALA A 3 -8.01 -8.08 -16.10
CA ALA A 3 -6.58 -8.31 -15.99
C ALA A 3 -6.09 -7.82 -14.62
N MET A 4 -5.39 -8.68 -13.87
CA MET A 4 -4.67 -8.31 -12.66
C MET A 4 -3.45 -7.48 -13.05
N MET A 5 -3.64 -6.17 -13.17
CA MET A 5 -2.55 -5.23 -13.43
C MET A 5 -1.69 -5.12 -12.16
N ASN A 6 -0.52 -5.76 -12.13
CA ASN A 6 0.49 -5.52 -11.10
C ASN A 6 1.17 -4.18 -11.40
N LEU A 7 0.58 -3.10 -10.94
CA LEU A 7 1.19 -1.78 -10.97
C LEU A 7 2.12 -1.65 -9.75
N SER A 8 3.42 -1.76 -9.99
CA SER A 8 4.46 -1.50 -8.98
C SER A 8 5.13 -0.17 -9.32
N GLU A 9 4.97 0.82 -8.45
CA GLU A 9 5.59 2.14 -8.59
C GLU A 9 6.76 2.27 -7.60
N GLU A 10 7.87 2.86 -8.05
CA GLU A 10 8.98 3.21 -7.17
C GLU A 10 8.90 4.69 -6.81
N PHE A 11 8.87 4.97 -5.51
CA PHE A 11 8.87 6.34 -4.98
C PHE A 11 10.19 6.59 -4.26
N THR A 12 10.88 7.67 -4.64
CA THR A 12 12.05 8.18 -3.92
C THR A 12 11.67 9.50 -3.26
N VAL A 13 11.85 9.60 -1.95
CA VAL A 13 11.54 10.79 -1.16
C VAL A 13 12.74 11.17 -0.30
N TYR A 14 13.02 12.47 -0.19
CA TYR A 14 14.06 12.95 0.71
C TYR A 14 13.65 12.77 2.17
N THR A 15 14.63 12.62 3.06
CA THR A 15 14.35 12.50 4.49
C THR A 15 13.64 13.74 5.04
N ASN A 16 12.83 13.55 6.07
CA ASN A 16 12.01 14.60 6.71
C ASN A 16 10.94 15.24 5.79
N GLN A 17 10.71 14.70 4.59
CA GLN A 17 9.60 15.07 3.72
C GLN A 17 8.40 14.15 3.94
N ASN A 18 7.24 14.57 3.44
CA ASN A 18 6.02 13.77 3.51
C ASN A 18 5.75 13.10 2.15
N LEU A 19 5.42 11.82 2.17
CA LEU A 19 5.05 11.05 0.98
C LEU A 19 3.63 10.51 1.17
N THR A 20 2.74 10.80 0.23
CA THR A 20 1.38 10.24 0.23
C THR A 20 1.27 9.19 -0.88
N LEU A 21 0.97 7.96 -0.47
CA LEU A 21 0.70 6.83 -1.34
C LEU A 21 -0.81 6.72 -1.51
N SER A 22 -1.27 6.66 -2.75
CA SER A 22 -2.69 6.59 -3.09
C SER A 22 -2.97 5.28 -3.81
N CYS A 23 -3.99 4.55 -3.35
CA CYS A 23 -4.40 3.31 -3.95
C CYS A 23 -5.92 3.22 -4.00
N GLN A 24 -6.45 2.93 -5.19
CA GLN A 24 -7.88 2.72 -5.38
C GLN A 24 -8.10 1.49 -6.29
N PRO A 25 -8.25 0.29 -5.72
CA PRO A 25 -8.66 -0.88 -6.47
C PRO A 25 -10.02 -0.61 -7.13
N ARG A 26 -10.19 -1.03 -8.39
CA ARG A 26 -11.36 -0.69 -9.22
C ARG A 26 -12.70 -1.04 -8.57
N ASP A 27 -12.75 -2.17 -7.86
CA ASP A 27 -13.98 -2.73 -7.29
C ASP A 27 -14.01 -2.70 -5.76
N SER A 28 -13.11 -1.93 -5.13
CA SER A 28 -13.06 -1.81 -3.67
C SER A 28 -13.60 -0.46 -3.18
N PRO A 29 -14.53 -0.45 -2.22
CA PRO A 29 -14.97 0.79 -1.59
C PRO A 29 -13.80 1.40 -0.81
N LYS A 30 -13.68 2.73 -0.84
CA LYS A 30 -12.57 3.49 -0.21
C LYS A 30 -12.28 3.11 1.25
N LYS A 31 -13.31 2.71 2.00
CA LYS A 31 -13.22 2.30 3.41
C LYS A 31 -12.64 0.91 3.64
N LEU A 32 -12.52 0.09 2.58
CA LEU A 32 -11.99 -1.28 2.63
C LEU A 32 -10.68 -1.40 1.82
N VAL A 33 -9.90 -0.32 1.78
CA VAL A 33 -8.55 -0.33 1.23
C VAL A 33 -7.58 -0.50 2.39
N TYR A 34 -6.73 -1.53 2.33
CA TYR A 34 -5.79 -1.90 3.39
C TYR A 34 -4.37 -1.75 2.90
N TRP A 35 -3.54 -1.10 3.70
CA TRP A 35 -2.12 -0.90 3.43
C TRP A 35 -1.27 -1.85 4.27
N TYR A 36 -0.22 -2.37 3.66
CA TYR A 36 0.73 -3.28 4.27
C TYR A 36 2.15 -2.80 4.01
N LYS A 37 3.02 -2.97 5.01
CA LYS A 37 4.48 -2.77 4.88
C LYS A 37 5.16 -4.12 4.88
N SER A 38 6.03 -4.33 3.92
CA SER A 38 6.90 -5.49 3.83
C SER A 38 8.36 -5.04 3.78
N PRO A 39 9.22 -5.46 4.73
CA PRO A 39 10.62 -5.07 4.74
C PRO A 39 11.35 -5.64 3.52
N ARG A 40 12.21 -4.83 2.89
CA ARG A 40 12.94 -5.22 1.66
C ARG A 40 13.81 -6.48 1.86
N ASN A 41 14.32 -6.69 3.07
CA ASN A 41 15.22 -7.78 3.43
C ASN A 41 14.50 -9.06 3.91
N TYR A 42 13.19 -9.01 4.18
CA TYR A 42 12.45 -10.13 4.77
C TYR A 42 11.14 -10.35 4.02
N LYS A 43 11.20 -11.17 2.96
CA LYS A 43 10.02 -11.61 2.22
C LYS A 43 9.14 -12.49 3.14
N GLY A 44 7.85 -12.19 3.19
CA GLY A 44 6.85 -12.97 3.92
C GLY A 44 6.33 -12.36 5.23
N ARG A 45 6.86 -11.21 5.67
CA ARG A 45 6.31 -10.46 6.82
C ARG A 45 5.62 -9.18 6.35
N GLU A 46 4.36 -9.30 5.98
CA GLU A 46 3.50 -8.16 5.70
C GLU A 46 2.79 -7.72 6.98
N VAL A 47 2.96 -6.45 7.34
CA VAL A 47 2.33 -5.87 8.53
C VAL A 47 1.29 -4.86 8.07
N HIS A 48 0.06 -5.00 8.55
CA HIS A 48 -0.99 -4.03 8.32
C HIS A 48 -0.61 -2.68 8.94
N LEU A 49 -0.68 -1.60 8.15
CA LEU A 49 -0.34 -0.25 8.58
C LEU A 49 -1.55 0.65 8.77
N TYR A 50 -2.47 0.62 7.82
CA TYR A 50 -3.52 1.63 7.70
C TYR A 50 -4.69 1.14 6.84
N THR A 51 -5.89 1.64 7.12
CA THR A 51 -7.09 1.41 6.31
C THR A 51 -7.60 2.72 5.74
N GLY A 52 -7.63 2.82 4.41
CA GLY A 52 -8.12 3.97 3.67
C GLY A 52 -7.44 4.11 2.31
N PRO A 53 -7.98 4.97 1.42
CA PRO A 53 -7.51 5.07 0.04
C PRO A 53 -6.13 5.76 -0.08
N ASN A 54 -5.75 6.59 0.90
CA ASN A 54 -4.49 7.31 0.89
C ASN A 54 -3.75 7.09 2.21
N PHE A 55 -2.49 6.70 2.13
CA PHE A 55 -1.60 6.51 3.27
C PHE A 55 -0.45 7.52 3.19
N THR A 56 -0.26 8.30 4.24
CA THR A 56 0.78 9.33 4.28
C THR A 56 1.89 8.95 5.26
N ILE A 57 3.11 8.86 4.75
CA ILE A 57 4.34 8.76 5.54
C ILE A 57 4.76 10.18 5.87
N THR A 58 4.67 10.55 7.14
CA THR A 58 5.11 11.87 7.63
C THR A 58 6.56 11.82 8.07
N LYS A 59 7.36 12.85 7.74
CA LYS A 59 8.78 12.94 8.10
C LYS A 59 9.55 11.66 7.76
N ALA A 60 9.51 11.27 6.48
CA ALA A 60 10.09 10.04 5.97
C ALA A 60 11.55 9.85 6.43
N THR A 61 11.88 8.63 6.84
CA THR A 61 13.20 8.23 7.32
C THR A 61 13.77 7.08 6.48
N MET A 62 15.06 6.79 6.63
CA MET A 62 15.67 5.64 5.92
C MET A 62 15.03 4.30 6.34
N ASN A 63 14.44 4.22 7.53
CA ASN A 63 13.73 3.04 8.03
C ASN A 63 12.35 2.85 7.39
N ASP A 64 11.86 3.85 6.65
CA ASP A 64 10.64 3.76 5.87
C ASP A 64 10.86 3.10 4.50
N THR A 65 12.11 2.82 4.15
CA THR A 65 12.48 2.08 2.93
C THR A 65 11.98 0.64 2.99
N ALA A 66 10.82 0.39 2.37
CA ALA A 66 10.13 -0.88 2.39
C ALA A 66 9.25 -1.02 1.14
N PHE A 67 8.68 -2.20 0.94
CA PHE A 67 7.60 -2.39 -0.03
C PHE A 67 6.27 -2.07 0.64
N TYR A 68 5.48 -1.20 0.02
CA TYR A 68 4.14 -0.86 0.46
C TYR A 68 3.14 -1.48 -0.49
N SER A 69 2.31 -2.39 0.02
CA SER A 69 1.29 -3.09 -0.75
C SER A 69 -0.08 -2.58 -0.32
N CYS A 70 -0.99 -2.48 -1.28
CA CYS A 70 -2.38 -2.13 -1.06
C CYS A 70 -3.27 -3.29 -1.50
N SER A 71 -4.25 -3.65 -0.68
CA SER A 71 -5.34 -4.55 -1.07
C SER A 71 -6.69 -3.88 -0.85
N GLY A 72 -7.68 -4.27 -1.64
CA GLY A 72 -9.06 -3.84 -1.45
C GLY A 72 -9.94 -5.05 -1.16
N ALA A 73 -10.92 -4.91 -0.26
CA ALA A 73 -12.00 -5.89 -0.23
C ALA A 73 -12.91 -5.65 -1.43
N GLU A 74 -13.08 -6.65 -2.28
CA GLU A 74 -14.16 -6.72 -3.26
C GLU A 74 -15.45 -7.11 -2.53
N TRP A 75 -16.61 -6.62 -2.99
CA TRP A 75 -17.90 -6.96 -2.40
C TRP A 75 -18.33 -8.35 -2.92
N GLY A 76 -17.74 -9.40 -2.35
CA GLY A 76 -17.80 -10.80 -2.80
C GLY A 76 -16.68 -11.05 -3.80
N PHE A 77 -15.68 -11.91 -3.57
CA PHE A 77 -15.76 -13.32 -3.25
C PHE A 77 -14.73 -13.74 -2.17
N TRP A 78 -15.20 -14.03 -0.97
CA TRP A 78 -14.72 -15.21 -0.23
C TRP A 78 -15.82 -16.25 -0.39
N ALA A 79 -15.72 -17.07 -1.44
CA ALA A 79 -16.44 -18.31 -1.62
C ALA A 79 -15.46 -19.34 -2.17
#